data_AF-A1ALK2-F1
#
_entry.id   AF-A1ALK2-F1
#
_cell.length_a   1.000
_cell.length_b   1.000
_cell.length_c   1.000
_cell.angle_alpha   90.00
_cell.angle_beta   90.00
_cell.angle_gamma   90.00
#
_symmetry.space_group_name_H-M   'P 1'
#
loop_
_entity.id
_entity.type
_entity.pdbx_description
1 polymer ?
#
loop_
_entity_poly.entity_id
_entity_poly.type
_entity_poly.pdbx_seq_one_letter_code
_entity_poly.pdbx_strand_id
1 'polypeptide(L)'
;MINGLTLTSQNPFWPYFIISVLLILTGLYCITVTRNLVRVLIGMELMTKGVTLILTASGFLSGNTGLSQALIVTLIVVEVVVISVAAGVVIGHFRTSGSLDTRTINSLNG
;
A
#
# COMPACT_ATOMS: atom_id res chain seq x y z
N MET A 1 41.47 -15.40 6.71
CA MET A 1 41.14 -14.78 5.42
C MET A 1 39.66 -15.03 5.17
N ILE A 2 38.85 -13.98 5.39
CA ILE A 2 37.42 -13.82 5.13
C ILE A 2 36.86 -14.80 4.07
N ASN A 3 36.42 -15.98 4.52
CA ASN A 3 35.46 -16.79 3.77
C ASN A 3 34.11 -16.13 3.98
N GLY A 4 33.83 -15.13 3.14
CA GLY A 4 32.58 -14.39 3.14
C GLY A 4 31.39 -15.32 3.05
N LEU A 5 30.67 -15.43 4.16
CA LEU A 5 29.21 -15.34 4.21
C LEU A 5 28.49 -16.03 3.03
N THR A 6 28.66 -17.34 2.89
CA THR A 6 27.83 -18.23 2.06
C THR A 6 26.45 -18.43 2.68
N LEU A 7 25.79 -17.33 3.07
CA LEU A 7 24.38 -17.32 3.40
C LEU A 7 23.57 -17.44 2.10
N THR A 8 23.24 -18.68 1.73
CA THR A 8 21.92 -19.05 1.21
C THR A 8 21.32 -18.17 0.09
N SER A 9 22.00 -18.02 -1.05
CA SER A 9 21.47 -17.22 -2.18
C SER A 9 21.39 -17.97 -3.50
N GLN A 10 20.53 -18.99 -3.55
CA GLN A 10 20.01 -19.56 -4.81
C GLN A 10 18.50 -19.25 -4.96
N ASN A 11 18.12 -17.99 -4.67
CA ASN A 11 16.78 -17.39 -4.58
C ASN A 11 16.08 -17.48 -3.21
N PRO A 12 16.41 -16.61 -2.24
CA PRO A 12 15.57 -16.44 -1.08
C PRO A 12 14.33 -15.62 -1.50
N PHE A 13 13.26 -16.30 -1.93
CA PHE A 13 11.94 -15.67 -2.14
C PHE A 13 11.29 -15.25 -0.79
N TRP A 14 11.75 -15.86 0.30
CA TRP A 14 11.30 -15.65 1.68
C TRP A 14 11.29 -14.18 2.15
N PRO A 15 12.34 -13.35 1.93
CA PRO A 15 12.33 -11.93 2.28
C PRO A 15 11.21 -11.13 1.61
N TYR A 16 10.80 -11.46 0.37
CA TYR A 16 9.75 -10.72 -0.32
C TYR A 16 8.41 -10.83 0.41
N PHE A 17 8.04 -12.02 0.88
CA PHE A 17 6.84 -12.23 1.68
C PHE A 17 6.91 -11.50 3.03
N ILE A 18 8.06 -11.54 3.71
CA ILE A 18 8.25 -10.85 4.99
C ILE A 18 8.06 -9.33 4.80
N ILE A 19 8.69 -8.74 3.78
CA ILE A 19 8.60 -7.31 3.50
C ILE A 19 7.17 -6.91 3.14
N SER A 20 6.47 -7.70 2.33
CA SER A 20 5.05 -7.47 1.99
C SER A 20 4.15 -7.44 3.22
N VAL A 21 4.28 -8.41 4.12
CA VAL A 21 3.49 -8.47 5.35
C VAL A 21 3.80 -7.24 6.23
N LEU A 22 5.07 -6.86 6.32
CA LEU A 22 5.50 -5.71 7.09
C LEU A 22 4.93 -4.38 6.52
N LEU A 23 4.88 -4.25 5.20
CA LEU A 23 4.23 -3.12 4.50
C LEU A 23 2.73 -3.03 4.83
N ILE A 24 2.02 -4.16 4.76
CA ILE A 24 0.58 -4.22 5.08
C ILE A 24 0.34 -3.83 6.54
N LEU A 25 1.14 -4.37 7.47
CA LEU A 25 1.04 -4.04 8.90
C LEU A 25 1.34 -2.56 9.16
N THR A 26 2.35 -1.99 8.48
CA THR A 26 2.69 -0.57 8.60
C THR A 26 1.57 0.32 8.04
N GLY A 27 0.96 -0.07 6.92
CA GLY A 27 -0.21 0.60 6.36
C GLY A 27 -1.39 0.58 7.33
N LEU A 28 -1.67 -0.57 7.96
CA LEU A 28 -2.74 -0.72 8.96
C LEU A 28 -2.48 0.17 10.17
N TYR A 29 -1.26 0.14 10.70
CA TYR A 29 -0.86 0.97 11.81
C TYR A 29 -1.01 2.47 11.49
N CYS A 30 -0.64 2.89 10.28
CA CYS A 30 -0.80 4.28 9.84
C CYS A 30 -2.27 4.71 9.82
N ILE A 31 -3.18 3.87 9.32
CA ILE A 31 -4.62 4.17 9.29
C ILE A 31 -5.18 4.31 10.70
N THR A 32 -4.81 3.43 11.64
CA THR A 32 -5.36 3.46 13.02
C THR A 32 -4.82 4.63 13.84
N VAL A 33 -3.55 4.99 13.69
CA VAL A 33 -2.92 6.04 14.50
C VAL A 33 -3.30 7.44 14.03
N THR A 34 -3.60 7.60 12.74
CA THR A 34 -3.69 8.93 12.14
C THR A 34 -5.12 9.44 12.07
N ARG A 35 -5.33 10.70 12.47
CA ARG A 35 -6.63 11.39 12.43
C ARG A 35 -6.82 12.28 11.21
N ASN A 36 -5.76 12.42 10.40
CA ASN A 36 -5.73 13.25 9.21
C ASN A 36 -6.12 12.42 7.99
N LEU A 37 -7.10 12.89 7.22
CA LEU A 37 -7.56 12.23 6.00
C LEU A 37 -6.42 11.92 5.01
N VAL A 38 -5.45 12.84 4.87
CA VAL A 38 -4.28 12.64 3.99
C VAL A 38 -3.39 11.47 4.47
N ARG A 39 -3.20 11.30 5.78
CA ARG A 39 -2.40 10.18 6.30
C ARG A 39 -3.12 8.85 6.15
N VAL A 40 -4.45 8.84 6.22
CA VAL A 40 -5.27 7.66 5.92
C VAL A 40 -5.08 7.24 4.46
N LEU A 41 -5.09 8.19 3.51
CA LEU A 41 -4.82 7.91 2.09
C LEU A 41 -3.44 7.28 1.88
N ILE A 42 -2.40 7.81 2.54
CA ILE A 42 -1.04 7.24 2.48
C ILE A 42 -1.01 5.82 3.06
N GLY A 43 -1.71 5.57 4.16
CA GLY A 43 -1.81 4.24 4.76
C GLY A 43 -2.46 3.22 3.82
N MET A 44 -3.52 3.61 3.10
CA MET A 44 -4.16 2.76 2.09
C MET A 44 -3.23 2.46 0.91
N GLU A 45 -2.52 3.46 0.39
CA GLU A 45 -1.56 3.27 -0.71
C GLU A 45 -0.45 2.29 -0.31
N LEU A 46 0.04 2.38 0.92
CA LEU A 46 1.10 1.52 1.44
C LEU A 46 0.66 0.05 1.54
N MET A 47 -0.59 -0.21 1.90
CA MET A 47 -1.16 -1.55 1.90
C MET A 47 -1.19 -2.14 0.49
N THR A 48 -1.67 -1.37 -0.50
CA THR A 48 -1.79 -1.86 -1.87
C THR A 48 -0.43 -2.17 -2.49
N LYS A 49 0.63 -1.41 -2.15
CA LYS A 49 2.01 -1.77 -2.52
C LYS A 49 2.46 -3.10 -1.92
N GLY A 50 2.07 -3.40 -0.68
CA GLY A 50 2.32 -4.69 -0.06
C GLY A 50 1.69 -5.85 -0.86
N VAL A 51 0.44 -5.69 -1.29
CA VAL A 51 -0.29 -6.66 -2.13
C VAL A 51 0.39 -6.83 -3.50
N THR A 52 0.76 -5.73 -4.15
CA THR A 52 1.46 -5.74 -5.45
C THR A 52 2.80 -6.47 -5.37
N LEU A 53 3.49 -6.38 -4.23
CA LEU A 53 4.76 -7.06 -4.00
C LEU A 53 4.57 -8.58 -3.78
N ILE A 54 3.47 -9.00 -3.11
CA ILE A 54 3.09 -10.43 -2.99
C ILE A 54 2.76 -10.99 -4.38
N LEU A 55 1.97 -10.26 -5.16
CA LEU A 55 1.58 -10.65 -6.49
C LEU A 55 2.80 -10.80 -7.41
N THR A 56 3.76 -9.88 -7.31
CA THR A 56 5.03 -9.95 -8.03
C THR A 56 5.80 -11.22 -7.66
N ALA A 57 5.97 -11.49 -6.36
CA ALA A 57 6.66 -12.69 -5.88
C ALA A 57 5.96 -13.99 -6.34
N SER A 58 4.61 -14.04 -6.25
CA SER A 58 3.80 -15.17 -6.72
C SER A 58 3.91 -15.35 -8.24
N GLY A 59 4.00 -14.26 -8.99
CA GLY A 59 4.14 -14.29 -10.44
C GLY A 59 5.45 -14.90 -10.91
N PHE A 60 6.54 -14.60 -10.20
CA PHE A 60 7.84 -15.25 -10.43
C PHE A 60 7.80 -16.74 -10.12
N LEU A 61 7.15 -17.16 -9.03
CA LEU A 61 7.02 -18.58 -8.66
C LEU A 61 6.18 -19.38 -9.65
N SER A 62 5.16 -18.76 -10.23
CA SER A 62 4.26 -19.44 -11.18
C SER A 62 4.86 -19.60 -12.58
N GLY A 63 6.03 -19.01 -12.87
CA GLY A 63 6.69 -19.05 -14.19
C GLY A 63 5.97 -18.24 -15.29
N ASN A 64 4.80 -17.67 -15.01
CA ASN A 64 4.03 -16.84 -15.94
C ASN A 64 4.23 -15.35 -15.64
N THR A 65 5.45 -14.88 -15.85
CA THR A 65 5.86 -13.49 -15.59
C THR A 65 5.08 -12.50 -16.45
N GLY A 66 4.72 -12.86 -17.68
CA GLY A 66 3.98 -11.98 -18.60
C GLY A 66 2.57 -11.63 -18.10
N LEU A 67 1.80 -12.64 -17.66
CA LEU A 67 0.47 -12.41 -17.08
C LEU A 67 0.56 -11.59 -15.79
N SER A 68 1.52 -11.92 -14.93
CA SER A 68 1.71 -11.25 -13.65
C SER A 68 2.09 -9.78 -13.83
N GLN A 69 3.01 -9.49 -14.76
CA GLN A 69 3.38 -8.12 -15.09
C GLN A 69 2.21 -7.33 -15.69
N ALA A 70 1.43 -7.91 -16.59
CA ALA A 70 0.24 -7.25 -17.13
C ALA A 70 -0.73 -6.87 -15.99
N LEU A 71 -0.97 -7.78 -15.04
CA LEU A 71 -1.83 -7.52 -13.89
C LEU A 71 -1.27 -6.42 -12.99
N ILE A 72 0.04 -6.45 -12.69
CA ILE A 72 0.72 -5.41 -11.91
C ILE A 72 0.60 -4.03 -12.56
N VAL A 73 0.82 -3.93 -13.88
CA VAL A 73 0.71 -2.66 -14.61
C VAL A 73 -0.72 -2.13 -14.55
N THR A 74 -1.72 -2.98 -14.78
CA THR A 74 -3.13 -2.56 -14.69
C THR A 74 -3.51 -2.11 -13.28
N LEU A 75 -2.98 -2.78 -12.26
CA LEU A 75 -3.22 -2.45 -10.87
C LEU A 75 -2.62 -1.08 -10.52
N ILE A 76 -1.40 -0.79 -10.97
CA ILE A 76 -0.78 0.54 -10.78
C ILE A 76 -1.62 1.66 -11.42
N VAL A 77 -2.16 1.44 -12.62
CA VAL A 77 -3.02 2.43 -13.28
C VAL A 77 -4.29 2.67 -12.47
N VAL A 78 -4.94 1.60 -11.98
CA VAL A 78 -6.14 1.71 -11.15
C VAL A 78 -5.85 2.42 -9.83
N GLU A 79 -4.75 2.10 -9.16
CA GLU A 79 -4.31 2.77 -7.92
C GLU A 79 -4.20 4.29 -8.10
N VAL A 80 -3.53 4.74 -9.18
CA VAL A 80 -3.36 6.17 -9.45
C VAL A 80 -4.71 6.87 -9.71
N VAL A 81 -5.65 6.20 -10.36
CA VAL A 81 -7.00 6.74 -10.56
C VAL A 81 -7.75 6.84 -9.23
N VAL A 82 -7.69 5.81 -8.39
CA VAL A 82 -8.35 5.78 -7.08
C VAL A 82 -7.80 6.87 -6.15
N ILE A 83 -6.47 7.02 -6.06
CA ILE A 83 -5.86 8.03 -5.20
C ILE A 83 -6.17 9.46 -5.69
N SER A 84 -6.28 9.67 -7.00
CA SER A 84 -6.69 10.95 -7.58
C SER A 84 -8.12 11.33 -7.17
N VAL A 85 -9.06 10.38 -7.29
CA VAL A 85 -10.45 10.58 -6.85
C VAL A 85 -10.51 10.82 -5.35
N ALA A 86 -9.82 10.00 -4.55
CA ALA A 86 -9.81 10.11 -3.10
C ALA A 86 -9.19 11.44 -2.63
N ALA A 87 -8.09 11.88 -3.24
CA ALA A 87 -7.50 13.19 -2.99
C ALA A 87 -8.47 14.33 -3.36
N GLY A 88 -9.17 14.22 -4.50
CA GLY A 88 -10.21 15.17 -4.89
C GLY A 88 -11.33 15.29 -3.85
N VAL A 89 -11.79 14.17 -3.30
CA VAL A 89 -12.79 14.15 -2.21
C VAL A 89 -12.23 14.81 -0.95
N VAL A 90 -11.00 14.48 -0.56
CA VAL A 90 -10.35 15.06 0.63
C VAL A 90 -10.16 16.57 0.48
N ILE A 91 -9.75 17.06 -0.70
CA ILE A 91 -9.60 18.49 -0.97
C ILE A 91 -10.96 19.19 -1.00
N GLY A 92 -11.97 18.56 -1.62
CA GLY A 92 -13.35 19.05 -1.62
C GLY A 92 -13.88 19.25 -0.21
N HIS A 93 -13.69 18.25 0.65
CA HIS A 93 -14.05 18.31 2.07
C HIS A 93 -13.22 19.36 2.84
N PHE A 94 -11.93 19.51 2.52
CA PHE A 94 -11.08 20.51 3.17
C PHE A 94 -11.56 21.94 2.91
N ARG A 95 -12.12 22.21 1.72
CA ARG A 95 -12.59 23.55 1.35
C ARG A 95 -13.84 23.99 2.11
N THR A 96 -14.69 23.07 2.55
CA THR A 96 -15.91 23.37 3.31
C THR A 96 -15.73 23.28 4.82
N SER A 97 -14.90 22.35 5.30
CA SER A 97 -14.73 22.08 6.73
C SER A 97 -13.55 22.83 7.38
N GLY A 98 -12.62 23.38 6.58
CA GLY A 98 -11.43 24.10 7.07
C GLY A 98 -10.43 23.26 7.89
N SER A 99 -10.74 21.98 8.11
CA SER A 99 -9.98 21.03 8.91
C SER A 99 -9.99 19.66 8.23
N LEU A 100 -8.83 18.99 8.24
CA LEU A 100 -8.65 17.61 7.76
C LEU A 100 -8.90 16.57 8.86
N ASP A 101 -9.44 17.00 10.01
CA ASP A 101 -9.74 16.14 11.14
C ASP A 101 -11.03 15.34 10.87
N THR A 102 -10.90 14.02 10.95
CA THR A 102 -11.99 13.04 10.83
C THR A 102 -13.08 13.21 11.90
N ARG A 103 -12.82 13.96 12.97
CA ARG A 103 -13.77 14.18 14.09
C ARG A 103 -14.87 15.21 13.79
N THR A 104 -14.69 16.11 12.84
CA THR A 104 -15.71 17.13 12.48
C THR A 104 -16.92 16.52 11.76
N ILE A 105 -16.79 15.28 11.25
CA ILE A 105 -17.83 14.56 10.50
C ILE A 105 -18.83 13.85 11.43
N ASN A 106 -18.62 13.91 12.76
CA ASN A 106 -19.46 13.24 13.77
C ASN A 106 -20.56 14.16 14.36
N SER A 107 -21.18 15.02 13.55
CA SER A 107 -22.29 15.89 14.01
C SER A 107 -23.69 15.36 13.70
N LEU A 108 -23.80 14.18 13.08
CA LEU A 108 -25.08 13.49 12.89
C LEU A 108 -25.35 12.57 14.10
N ASN A 109 -25.73 13.19 15.21
CA ASN A 109 -26.42 12.48 16.29
C ASN A 109 -27.93 12.54 15.97
N GLY A 110 -28.58 11.38 16.00
CA GLY A 110 -30.06 11.31 16.03
C GLY A 110 -30.61 11.87 17.32
#